data_AF-A0A1G1NVJ0-F1
#
_entry.id   AF-A0A1G1NVJ0-F1
#
_cell.length_a   1.000
_cell.length_b   1.000
_cell.length_c   1.000
_cell.angle_alpha   90.00
_cell.angle_beta   90.00
_cell.angle_gamma   90.00
#
_symmetry.space_group_name_H-M   'P 1'
#
loop_
_entity.id
_entity.type
_entity.pdbx_description
1 polymer ?
#
loop_
_entity_poly.entity_id
_entity_poly.type
_entity_poly.pdbx_seq_one_letter_code
_entity_poly.pdbx_strand_id
1 'polypeptide(L)'
;MKDGGSKKNKWSGEDYGLYQIYGRHILAGKNALLYVGQAVQQTFSARFKQHEKDWMRYERGCKIHLGKVKADPKKDRGSRQWKKDVDIAEAILVYKYTPNYNSSLKQDEPDLKKYSYSCVRLIHKGKKKRLKPKDHAPEDYGYKKKDDRP
;
A
#
# COMPACT_ATOMS: atom_id res chain seq x y z
N MET A 1 -11.71 4.20 -15.27
CA MET A 1 -12.47 4.17 -13.99
C MET A 1 -13.08 5.55 -13.79
N LYS A 2 -14.41 5.62 -13.75
CA LYS A 2 -15.11 6.77 -13.18
C LYS A 2 -15.44 6.36 -11.74
N ASP A 3 -14.79 7.01 -10.78
CA ASP A 3 -15.24 6.93 -9.39
C ASP A 3 -16.47 7.84 -9.32
N GLY A 4 -17.65 7.24 -9.44
CA GLY A 4 -18.95 7.91 -9.40
C GLY A 4 -19.30 8.37 -7.99
N GLY A 5 -18.46 9.19 -7.36
CA GLY A 5 -18.82 9.90 -6.14
C GLY A 5 -19.96 10.87 -6.44
N SER A 6 -21.19 10.50 -6.06
CA SER A 6 -22.30 11.46 -6.06
C SER A 6 -21.97 12.59 -5.08
N LYS A 7 -22.45 13.82 -5.36
CA LYS A 7 -22.23 15.03 -4.54
C LYS A 7 -22.59 14.90 -3.04
N LYS A 8 -23.18 13.77 -2.61
CA LYS A 8 -23.58 13.47 -1.22
C LYS A 8 -22.64 12.52 -0.47
N ASN A 9 -21.77 11.76 -1.13
CA ASN A 9 -20.86 10.84 -0.43
C ASN A 9 -19.50 10.80 -1.15
N LYS A 10 -18.51 11.49 -0.58
CA LYS A 10 -17.15 11.64 -1.14
C LYS A 10 -16.46 10.30 -1.41
N TRP A 11 -16.88 9.24 -0.71
CA TRP A 11 -16.34 7.89 -0.82
C TRP A 11 -17.48 6.89 -1.02
N SER A 12 -18.03 6.75 -2.23
CA SER A 12 -18.97 5.68 -2.57
C SER A 12 -18.27 4.62 -3.42
N GLY A 13 -18.25 3.38 -2.95
CA GLY A 13 -17.64 2.27 -3.66
C GLY A 13 -17.48 1.02 -2.79
N GLU A 14 -17.51 -0.14 -3.44
CA GLU A 14 -17.49 -1.47 -2.81
C GLU A 14 -16.21 -2.24 -3.09
N ASP A 15 -15.22 -1.59 -3.70
CA ASP A 15 -13.95 -2.21 -4.03
C ASP A 15 -13.03 -2.37 -2.80
N TYR A 16 -12.10 -3.32 -2.93
CA TYR A 16 -11.10 -3.73 -1.93
C TYR A 16 -9.70 -3.75 -2.55
N GLY A 17 -8.66 -3.76 -1.72
CA GLY A 17 -7.27 -3.91 -2.17
C GLY A 17 -6.29 -2.98 -1.46
N LEU A 18 -5.31 -2.46 -2.20
CA LEU A 18 -4.28 -1.55 -1.69
C LEU A 18 -4.58 -0.11 -2.06
N TYR A 19 -4.06 0.83 -1.29
CA TYR A 19 -4.14 2.24 -1.63
C TYR A 19 -2.93 3.01 -1.11
N GLN A 20 -2.72 4.17 -1.72
CA GLN A 20 -1.72 5.15 -1.31
C GLN A 20 -2.42 6.48 -1.04
N ILE A 21 -2.00 7.19 0.01
CA ILE A 21 -2.44 8.54 0.34
C ILE A 21 -1.24 9.47 0.22
N TYR A 22 -1.36 10.46 -0.66
CA TYR A 22 -0.38 11.51 -0.86
C TYR A 22 -0.92 12.82 -0.32
N GLY A 23 -0.05 13.70 0.21
CA GLY A 23 -0.45 15.01 0.71
C GLY A 23 0.72 15.95 0.82
N ARG A 24 0.62 16.93 1.72
CA ARG A 24 1.73 17.83 2.06
C ARG A 24 2.32 17.40 3.38
N HIS A 25 3.62 17.13 3.42
CA HIS A 25 4.35 16.87 4.66
C HIS A 25 5.32 18.02 4.93
N ILE A 26 5.56 18.37 6.20
CA ILE A 26 6.44 19.49 6.57
C ILE A 26 7.87 19.30 6.07
N LEU A 27 8.41 18.08 6.16
CA LEU A 27 9.77 17.75 5.71
C LEU A 27 9.87 17.34 4.23
N ALA A 28 8.83 16.69 3.68
CA ALA A 28 8.91 16.07 2.34
C ALA A 28 8.18 16.89 1.25
N GLY A 29 7.58 18.02 1.64
CA GLY A 29 6.93 18.97 0.74
C GLY A 29 5.58 18.49 0.19
N LYS A 30 5.18 19.07 -0.95
CA LYS A 30 3.91 18.76 -1.63
C LYS A 30 4.00 17.39 -2.35
N ASN A 31 2.89 16.65 -2.37
CA ASN A 31 2.79 15.30 -2.94
C ASN A 31 3.78 14.29 -2.30
N ALA A 32 3.98 14.39 -0.99
CA ALA A 32 4.67 13.37 -0.20
C ALA A 32 3.79 12.12 -0.09
N LEU A 33 4.40 10.93 -0.10
CA LEU A 33 3.69 9.67 0.19
C LEU A 33 3.50 9.59 1.70
N LEU A 34 2.28 9.83 2.17
CA LEU A 34 1.96 9.88 3.59
C LEU A 34 1.64 8.49 4.13
N TYR A 35 0.87 7.71 3.38
CA TYR A 35 0.39 6.42 3.86
C TYR A 35 0.22 5.41 2.73
N VAL A 36 0.58 4.16 2.98
CA VAL A 36 0.22 2.98 2.21
C VAL A 36 -0.63 2.10 3.10
N GLY A 37 -1.76 1.65 2.60
CA GLY A 37 -2.68 0.81 3.35
C GLY A 37 -3.39 -0.22 2.49
N GLN A 38 -4.08 -1.11 3.19
CA GLN A 38 -5.00 -2.06 2.58
C GLN A 38 -6.43 -1.95 3.14
N ALA A 39 -7.37 -2.44 2.33
CA ALA A 39 -8.78 -2.57 2.63
C ALA A 39 -9.23 -3.96 2.15
N VAL A 40 -8.95 -5.00 2.96
CA VAL A 40 -9.28 -6.41 2.64
C VAL A 40 -10.42 -6.97 3.48
N GLN A 41 -10.64 -6.43 4.68
CA GLN A 41 -11.74 -6.82 5.58
C GLN A 41 -12.92 -5.84 5.52
N GLN A 42 -12.75 -4.75 4.78
CA GLN A 42 -13.73 -3.68 4.59
C GLN A 42 -13.42 -2.97 3.28
N THR A 43 -14.41 -2.28 2.71
CA THR A 43 -14.26 -1.55 1.45
C THR A 43 -13.31 -0.36 1.60
N PHE A 44 -12.75 0.11 0.48
CA PHE A 44 -12.00 1.37 0.44
C PHE A 44 -12.82 2.53 1.02
N SER A 45 -14.12 2.61 0.70
CA SER A 45 -15.02 3.64 1.22
C SER A 45 -15.04 3.67 2.75
N ALA A 46 -15.26 2.51 3.39
CA ALA A 46 -15.26 2.38 4.83
C ALA A 46 -13.90 2.78 5.43
N ARG A 47 -12.81 2.32 4.81
CA ARG A 47 -11.45 2.64 5.26
C ARG A 47 -11.11 4.13 5.15
N PHE A 48 -11.53 4.81 4.10
CA PHE A 48 -11.27 6.25 3.93
C PHE A 48 -12.10 7.11 4.87
N LYS A 49 -13.33 6.71 5.19
CA LYS A 49 -14.11 7.36 6.25
C LYS A 49 -13.41 7.27 7.61
N GLN A 50 -12.75 6.14 7.91
CA GLN A 50 -11.94 6.00 9.12
C GLN A 50 -10.74 6.96 9.09
N HIS A 51 -9.97 6.98 8.00
CA HIS A 51 -8.83 7.90 7.85
C HIS A 51 -9.25 9.37 7.89
N GLU A 52 -10.41 9.73 7.32
CA GLU A 52 -10.97 11.09 7.36
C GLU A 52 -11.33 11.51 8.78
N LYS A 53 -11.91 10.62 9.58
CA LYS A 53 -12.19 10.88 11.00
C LYS A 53 -10.92 10.99 11.85
N ASP A 54 -9.93 10.17 11.55
CA ASP A 54 -8.70 10.01 12.34
C ASP A 54 -7.71 11.16 12.08
N TRP A 55 -7.20 11.30 10.85
CA TRP A 55 -6.11 12.23 10.56
C TRP A 55 -6.25 13.03 9.26
N MET A 56 -6.87 12.47 8.21
CA MET A 56 -6.88 13.11 6.88
C MET A 56 -7.63 14.45 6.86
N ARG A 57 -8.61 14.68 7.76
CA ARG A 57 -9.33 15.96 7.84
C ARG A 57 -8.44 17.13 8.25
N TYR A 58 -7.31 16.86 8.89
CA TYR A 58 -6.33 17.86 9.30
C TYR A 58 -5.27 18.11 8.22
N GLU A 59 -5.26 17.28 7.17
CA GLU A 59 -4.29 17.36 6.08
C GLU A 59 -4.84 18.10 4.87
N ARG A 60 -3.99 18.93 4.26
CA ARG A 60 -4.38 19.71 3.07
C ARG A 60 -4.01 18.98 1.78
N GLY A 61 -4.99 18.86 0.89
CA GLY A 61 -4.78 18.42 -0.49
C GLY A 61 -4.47 16.94 -0.65
N CYS A 62 -5.01 16.09 0.23
CA CYS A 62 -4.84 14.65 0.15
C CYS A 62 -5.33 14.08 -1.19
N LYS A 63 -4.52 13.22 -1.81
CA LYS A 63 -4.83 12.49 -3.04
C LYS A 63 -4.71 11.00 -2.77
N ILE A 64 -5.77 10.27 -3.06
CA ILE A 64 -5.81 8.81 -2.88
C ILE A 64 -5.60 8.14 -4.24
N HIS A 65 -4.76 7.11 -4.26
CA HIS A 65 -4.54 6.24 -5.40
C HIS A 65 -4.92 4.82 -5.03
N LEU A 66 -5.91 4.25 -5.72
CA LEU A 66 -6.37 2.87 -5.51
C LEU A 66 -5.54 1.90 -6.34
N GLY A 67 -5.21 0.76 -5.74
CA GLY A 67 -4.49 -0.34 -6.34
C GLY A 67 -5.25 -1.66 -6.14
N LYS A 68 -5.29 -2.48 -7.19
CA LYS A 68 -5.84 -3.84 -7.12
C LYS A 68 -4.69 -4.83 -7.28
N VAL A 69 -4.58 -5.77 -6.33
CA VAL A 69 -3.71 -6.93 -6.48
C VAL A 69 -4.45 -7.94 -7.36
N LYS A 70 -3.86 -8.29 -8.50
CA LYS A 70 -4.46 -9.25 -9.43
C LYS A 70 -4.39 -10.63 -8.78
N ALA A 71 -5.56 -11.20 -8.46
CA ALA A 71 -5.64 -12.60 -8.09
C ALA A 71 -5.28 -13.47 -9.31
N ASP A 72 -4.66 -14.62 -9.06
CA ASP A 72 -4.61 -15.70 -10.04
C ASP A 72 -6.03 -15.97 -10.53
N PRO A 73 -6.33 -16.03 -11.84
CA PRO A 73 -7.67 -16.33 -12.33
C PRO A 73 -8.29 -17.61 -11.74
N LYS A 74 -7.45 -18.58 -11.32
CA LYS A 74 -7.87 -19.81 -10.63
C LYS A 74 -8.23 -19.60 -9.15
N LYS A 75 -7.93 -18.43 -8.59
CA LYS A 75 -8.15 -18.06 -7.18
C LYS A 75 -9.10 -16.88 -7.10
N ASP A 76 -10.15 -17.02 -6.31
CA ASP A 76 -11.15 -15.97 -6.18
C ASP A 76 -10.62 -14.75 -5.41
N ARG A 77 -11.15 -13.56 -5.73
CA ARG A 77 -10.99 -12.37 -4.89
C ARG A 77 -11.66 -12.63 -3.54
N GLY A 78 -10.99 -12.24 -2.46
CA GLY A 78 -11.44 -12.59 -1.11
C GLY A 78 -11.01 -13.98 -0.65
N SER A 79 -10.36 -14.79 -1.49
CA SER A 79 -9.69 -16.01 -1.03
C SER A 79 -8.60 -15.70 -0.01
N ARG A 80 -8.30 -16.69 0.85
CA ARG A 80 -7.21 -16.61 1.83
C ARG A 80 -5.87 -16.26 1.17
N GLN A 81 -5.64 -16.75 -0.06
CA GLN A 81 -4.43 -16.43 -0.79
C GLN A 81 -4.41 -14.96 -1.23
N TRP A 82 -5.47 -14.45 -1.85
CA TRP A 82 -5.50 -13.06 -2.27
C TRP A 82 -5.27 -12.09 -1.10
N LYS A 83 -5.82 -12.40 0.08
CA LYS A 83 -5.55 -11.64 1.29
C LYS A 83 -4.05 -11.67 1.66
N LYS A 84 -3.41 -12.84 1.65
CA LYS A 84 -1.96 -12.98 1.86
C LYS A 84 -1.17 -12.16 0.84
N ASP A 85 -1.56 -12.17 -0.44
CA ASP A 85 -0.90 -11.42 -1.51
C ASP A 85 -0.99 -9.91 -1.27
N VAL A 86 -2.14 -9.43 -0.79
CA VAL A 86 -2.34 -8.02 -0.43
C VAL A 86 -1.56 -7.65 0.82
N ASP A 87 -1.58 -8.48 1.86
CA ASP A 87 -0.86 -8.28 3.11
C ASP A 87 0.65 -8.14 2.87
N ILE A 88 1.24 -9.07 2.11
CA ILE A 88 2.69 -9.04 1.83
C ILE A 88 3.07 -7.87 0.93
N ALA A 89 2.20 -7.49 -0.01
CA ALA A 89 2.41 -6.32 -0.85
C ALA A 89 2.35 -5.01 -0.04
N GLU A 90 1.42 -4.87 0.91
CA GLU A 90 1.40 -3.73 1.85
C GLU A 90 2.73 -3.65 2.61
N ALA A 91 3.16 -4.76 3.21
CA ALA A 91 4.39 -4.82 4.01
C ALA A 91 5.63 -4.41 3.19
N ILE A 92 5.80 -4.96 1.98
CA ILE A 92 6.89 -4.58 1.06
C ILE A 92 6.89 -3.08 0.77
N LEU A 93 5.73 -2.50 0.48
CA LEU A 93 5.62 -1.09 0.12
C LEU A 93 5.87 -0.17 1.31
N VAL A 94 5.37 -0.54 2.49
CA VAL A 94 5.63 0.22 3.72
C VAL A 94 7.10 0.18 4.08
N TYR A 95 7.73 -0.99 4.04
CA TYR A 95 9.16 -1.16 4.32
C TYR A 95 10.03 -0.32 3.36
N LYS A 96 9.83 -0.51 2.05
CA LYS A 96 10.69 0.09 1.02
C LYS A 96 10.54 1.60 0.86
N TYR A 97 9.31 2.11 0.97
CA TYR A 97 9.03 3.53 0.71
C TYR A 97 8.85 4.36 1.98
N THR A 98 8.80 3.72 3.13
CA THR A 98 8.79 4.34 4.47
C THR A 98 7.83 5.55 4.54
N PRO A 99 6.53 5.38 4.23
CA PRO A 99 5.60 6.51 4.21
C PRO A 99 5.51 7.18 5.57
N ASN A 100 5.42 8.51 5.56
CA ASN A 100 5.62 9.33 6.76
C ASN A 100 4.65 9.00 7.91
N TYR A 101 3.43 8.56 7.62
CA TYR A 101 2.37 8.29 8.60
C TYR A 101 2.03 6.81 8.71
N ASN A 102 2.73 5.91 8.00
CA ASN A 102 2.72 4.50 8.40
C ASN A 102 3.51 4.43 9.70
N SER A 103 2.81 4.10 10.81
CA SER A 103 3.40 4.08 12.15
C SER A 103 4.78 3.42 12.16
N SER A 104 5.69 3.98 12.96
CA SER A 104 7.08 3.54 13.13
C SER A 104 7.25 2.06 13.50
N LEU A 105 6.17 1.36 13.86
CA LEU A 105 6.14 -0.05 14.25
C LEU A 105 5.92 -1.05 13.10
N LYS A 106 5.56 -0.61 11.88
CA LYS A 106 5.34 -1.51 10.72
C LYS A 106 6.52 -1.55 9.74
N GLN A 107 7.71 -1.12 10.17
CA GLN A 107 8.89 -0.99 9.31
C GLN A 107 9.85 -2.18 9.43
N ASP A 108 9.44 -3.27 10.07
CA ASP A 108 10.22 -4.50 10.07
C ASP A 108 10.32 -5.07 8.65
N GLU A 109 11.43 -5.75 8.37
CA GLU A 109 11.60 -6.49 7.14
C GLU A 109 10.43 -7.48 6.95
N PRO A 110 9.72 -7.46 5.81
CA PRO A 110 8.60 -8.36 5.60
C PRO A 110 9.00 -9.83 5.67
N ASP A 111 8.45 -10.57 6.63
CA ASP A 111 8.63 -12.03 6.74
C ASP A 111 7.89 -12.74 5.59
N LEU A 112 8.60 -12.97 4.49
CA LEU A 112 8.06 -13.66 3.31
C LEU A 112 7.64 -15.11 3.62
N LYS A 113 8.35 -15.78 4.55
CA LYS A 113 8.11 -17.19 4.89
C LYS A 113 6.78 -17.36 5.61
N LYS A 114 6.37 -16.40 6.45
CA LYS A 114 5.02 -16.34 7.04
C LYS A 114 3.90 -16.46 5.99
N TYR A 115 4.15 -15.96 4.77
CA TYR A 115 3.21 -15.99 3.65
C TYR A 115 3.48 -17.12 2.64
N SER A 116 4.43 -18.01 2.94
CA SER A 116 4.87 -19.12 2.08
C SER A 116 5.54 -18.65 0.78
N TYR A 117 6.24 -17.51 0.82
CA TYR A 117 7.06 -17.00 -0.28
C TYR A 117 8.55 -17.08 0.04
N SER A 118 9.36 -17.45 -0.96
CA SER A 118 10.82 -17.28 -0.93
C SER A 118 11.24 -15.94 -1.52
N CYS A 119 10.50 -15.44 -2.51
CA CYS A 119 10.67 -14.13 -3.11
C CYS A 119 9.32 -13.59 -3.62
N VAL A 120 9.18 -12.27 -3.68
CA VAL A 120 7.97 -11.60 -4.20
C VAL A 120 8.37 -10.52 -5.19
N ARG A 121 7.71 -10.50 -6.35
CA ARG A 121 7.86 -9.42 -7.34
C ARG A 121 6.55 -8.65 -7.48
N LEU A 122 6.57 -7.39 -7.04
CA LEU A 122 5.47 -6.45 -7.25
C LEU A 122 5.67 -5.73 -8.59
N ILE A 123 4.65 -5.75 -9.45
CA ILE A 123 4.66 -5.06 -10.75
C ILE A 123 3.59 -3.98 -10.71
N HIS A 124 4.03 -2.72 -10.68
CA HIS A 124 3.14 -1.58 -10.59
C HIS A 124 2.70 -1.11 -11.98
N LYS A 125 1.40 -1.23 -12.26
CA LYS A 125 0.76 -0.79 -13.50
C LYS A 125 -0.06 0.48 -13.28
N GLY A 126 -0.18 1.33 -14.31
CA GLY A 126 -0.96 2.57 -14.24
C GLY A 126 -0.22 3.75 -13.58
N LYS A 127 -0.96 4.60 -12.85
CA LYS A 127 -0.41 5.81 -12.19
C LYS A 127 0.27 5.42 -10.87
N LYS A 128 1.61 5.35 -10.89
CA LYS A 128 2.46 4.84 -9.79
C LYS A 128 2.93 5.90 -8.79
N LYS A 129 2.90 7.17 -9.19
CA LYS A 129 3.45 8.29 -8.42
C LYS A 129 4.89 8.01 -7.99
N ARG A 130 5.18 7.87 -6.69
CA ARG A 130 6.55 7.63 -6.18
C ARG A 130 6.98 6.17 -6.25
N LEU A 131 6.06 5.24 -6.53
CA LEU A 131 6.42 3.82 -6.68
C LEU A 131 7.26 3.60 -7.94
N LYS A 132 8.32 2.81 -7.80
CA LYS A 132 9.10 2.27 -8.93
C LYS A 132 8.21 1.40 -9.81
N PRO A 133 8.58 1.13 -11.07
CA PRO A 133 7.81 0.23 -11.93
C PRO A 133 7.66 -1.18 -11.37
N LYS A 134 8.66 -1.65 -10.63
CA LYS A 134 8.71 -2.97 -10.01
C LYS A 134 9.44 -2.89 -8.67
N ASP A 135 9.05 -3.75 -7.74
CA ASP A 135 9.78 -4.02 -6.50
C ASP A 135 10.00 -5.53 -6.35
N HIS A 136 11.20 -5.94 -5.94
CA HIS A 136 11.65 -7.31 -5.79
C HIS A 136 12.04 -7.54 -4.33
N ALA A 137 11.31 -8.40 -3.63
CA ALA A 137 11.60 -8.77 -2.25
C ALA A 137 12.20 -10.19 -2.20
N PRO A 138 13.25 -10.43 -1.39
CA PRO A 138 13.93 -9.48 -0.52
C PRO A 138 15.05 -8.66 -1.20
N GLU A 139 15.32 -8.88 -2.50
CA GLU A 139 16.46 -8.29 -3.22
C GLU A 139 16.59 -6.76 -3.10
N ASP A 140 15.47 -6.04 -3.08
CA ASP A 140 15.40 -4.58 -3.02
C ASP A 140 15.46 -4.02 -1.59
N TYR A 141 15.49 -4.85 -0.54
CA TYR A 141 15.46 -4.38 0.84
C TYR A 141 16.75 -3.67 1.26
N GLY A 142 17.90 -4.00 0.64
CA GLY A 142 19.23 -3.41 0.94
C GLY A 142 19.75 -3.81 2.33
N TYR A 143 21.03 -3.94 2.66
CA TYR A 143 22.32 -3.90 1.99
C TYR A 143 22.82 -5.37 1.93
N LYS A 144 23.47 -5.83 0.84
CA LYS A 144 24.18 -7.12 0.91
C LYS A 144 25.19 -6.99 2.05
N LYS A 145 25.10 -7.81 3.11
CA LYS A 145 26.25 -8.00 4.00
C LYS A 145 27.42 -8.30 3.06
N LYS A 146 28.38 -7.39 2.94
CA LYS A 146 29.70 -7.79 2.46
C LYS A 146 30.10 -8.88 3.43
N ASP A 147 30.38 -10.06 2.91
CA ASP A 147 30.86 -11.19 3.67
C ASP A 147 31.80 -10.69 4.76
N ASP A 148 31.48 -11.02 6.02
CA ASP A 148 32.36 -10.81 7.16
C ASP A 148 33.65 -11.60 6.84
N ARG A 149 34.61 -10.92 6.22
CA ARG A 149 36.01 -11.34 6.15
C ARG A 149 36.71 -10.76 7.37
N PRO A 150 37.03 -11.60 8.36
CA PRO A 150 38.39 -11.83 8.80
C PRO A 150 39.06 -12.90 7.94
#